data_AF-A0A7Y3NSN0-F1
#
_entry.id   AF-A0A7Y3NSN0-F1
#
_cell.length_a   1.000
_cell.length_b   1.000
_cell.length_c   1.000
_cell.angle_alpha   90.00
_cell.angle_beta   90.00
_cell.angle_gamma   90.00
#
_symmetry.space_group_name_H-M   'P 1'
#
loop_
_entity.id
_entity.type
_entity.pdbx_description
1 polymer ?
#
loop_
_entity_poly.entity_id
_entity_poly.type
_entity_poly.pdbx_seq_one_letter_code
_entity_poly.pdbx_strand_id
1 'polypeptide(L)' 'INLMRTDLYTADECFLTGTGAEIIPVNAIDRRTIGNGTVGPITKKLMDAFHQCVNGK' A
#
# COMPACT_ATOMS: atom_id res chain seq x y z
N ILE A 1 -15.73 -2.51 -12.36
CA ILE A 1 -14.59 -3.45 -12.46
C ILE A 1 -14.39 -4.02 -11.06
N ASN A 2 -14.32 -5.34 -10.91
CA ASN A 2 -14.08 -5.99 -9.63
C ASN A 2 -12.65 -6.56 -9.66
N LEU A 3 -11.90 -6.37 -8.58
CA LEU A 3 -10.53 -6.89 -8.47
C LEU A 3 -10.58 -8.33 -7.97
N MET A 4 -9.87 -9.20 -8.67
CA MET A 4 -9.67 -10.58 -8.27
C MET A 4 -8.41 -10.69 -7.42
N ARG A 5 -8.30 -11.77 -6.63
CA ARG A 5 -7.11 -12.05 -5.81
C ARG A 5 -5.82 -12.11 -6.65
N THR A 6 -5.94 -12.58 -7.89
CA THR A 6 -4.84 -12.63 -8.85
C THR A 6 -4.28 -11.26 -9.19
N ASP A 7 -5.13 -10.22 -9.23
CA ASP A 7 -4.70 -8.86 -9.55
C ASP A 7 -3.80 -8.32 -8.44
N LEU A 8 -4.06 -8.69 -7.18
CA LEU A 8 -3.20 -8.34 -6.04
C LEU A 8 -1.84 -9.04 -6.13
N TYR A 9 -1.79 -10.29 -6.56
CA TYR A 9 -0.53 -11.06 -6.65
C TYR A 9 0.42 -10.53 -7.72
N THR A 10 -0.11 -9.87 -8.74
CA THR A 10 0.66 -9.30 -9.86
C THR A 10 0.80 -7.78 -9.77
N ALA A 11 0.33 -7.15 -8.68
CA ALA A 11 0.45 -5.72 -8.49
C ALA A 11 1.90 -5.32 -8.22
N ASP A 12 2.32 -4.17 -8.75
CA ASP A 12 3.61 -3.56 -8.41
C ASP A 12 3.63 -3.11 -6.94
N GLU A 13 2.49 -2.61 -6.45
CA GLU A 13 2.29 -2.13 -5.08
C GLU A 13 0.86 -2.38 -4.61
N CYS A 14 0.67 -2.62 -3.31
CA CYS A 14 -0.63 -2.50 -2.65
C CYS A 14 -0.45 -2.08 -1.19
N PHE A 15 -1.51 -1.53 -0.62
CA PHE A 15 -1.51 -1.01 0.75
C PHE A 15 -2.90 -1.16 1.38
N LEU A 16 -2.94 -1.12 2.71
CA LEU A 16 -4.15 -1.06 3.50
C LEU A 16 -4.35 0.35 4.03
N THR A 17 -5.61 0.74 4.21
CA THR A 17 -5.96 2.02 4.83
C THR A 17 -6.98 1.84 5.94
N GLY A 18 -6.87 2.63 7.00
CA GLY A 18 -7.87 2.70 8.06
C GLY A 18 -7.52 3.78 9.08
N THR A 19 -8.48 4.24 9.90
CA THR A 19 -8.26 5.37 10.81
C THR A 19 -7.05 5.20 11.74
N GLY A 20 -6.86 3.99 12.30
CA GLY A 20 -5.70 3.70 13.15
C GLY A 20 -4.48 3.15 12.40
N ALA A 21 -4.69 2.56 11.23
CA ALA A 21 -3.63 2.00 10.40
C ALA A 21 -2.96 3.05 9.51
N GLU A 22 -3.66 4.16 9.24
CA GLU A 22 -3.28 5.20 8.29
C GLU A 22 -3.14 4.61 6.88
N ILE A 23 -1.91 4.59 6.34
CA ILE A 23 -1.55 3.92 5.09
C ILE A 23 -0.43 2.92 5.42
N ILE A 24 -0.73 1.62 5.35
CA ILE A 24 0.22 0.55 5.63
C ILE A 24 0.59 -0.16 4.32
N PRO A 25 1.88 -0.16 3.91
CA PRO A 25 2.32 -0.91 2.74
C PRO A 25 2.20 -2.42 2.97
N VAL A 26 1.80 -3.15 1.93
CA VAL A 26 1.76 -4.61 1.94
C VAL A 26 2.90 -5.15 1.07
N ASN A 27 3.82 -5.87 1.70
CA ASN A 27 4.97 -6.47 1.01
C ASN A 27 4.75 -7.94 0.63
N ALA A 28 3.77 -8.61 1.21
CA ALA A 28 3.43 -9.99 0.89
C ALA A 28 1.95 -10.31 1.15
N ILE A 29 1.36 -11.14 0.28
CA ILE A 29 0.01 -11.69 0.42
C ILE A 29 0.12 -13.21 0.19
N ASP A 30 -0.45 -14.02 1.09
CA ASP A 30 -0.47 -15.48 0.95
C ASP A 30 0.90 -16.13 0.72
N ARG A 31 1.93 -15.61 1.40
CA ARG A 31 3.34 -16.03 1.24
C ARG A 31 3.93 -15.71 -0.14
N ARG A 32 3.29 -14.83 -0.92
CA ARG A 32 3.81 -14.28 -2.17
C ARG A 32 4.24 -12.85 -1.95
N THR A 33 5.47 -12.54 -2.32
CA THR A 33 5.99 -11.18 -2.34
C THR A 33 5.23 -10.34 -3.36
N ILE A 34 4.81 -9.13 -2.98
CA ILE A 34 4.21 -8.15 -3.88
C ILE A 34 5.31 -7.22 -4.38
N GLY A 35 5.33 -6.94 -5.69
CA GLY A 35 6.40 -6.17 -6.33
C GLY A 35 7.80 -6.72 -5.98
N ASN A 36 8.63 -5.87 -5.36
CA ASN A 36 9.97 -6.22 -4.90
C ASN A 36 10.05 -6.54 -3.39
N GLY A 37 8.91 -6.65 -2.69
CA GLY A 37 8.84 -6.93 -1.26
C GLY A 37 9.21 -5.74 -0.36
N THR A 38 9.31 -4.54 -0.93
CA THR A 38 9.56 -3.30 -0.20
C THR A 38 8.48 -2.28 -0.48
N VAL A 39 8.49 -1.16 0.25
CA VAL A 39 7.61 -0.02 -0.03
C VAL A 39 7.91 0.53 -1.42
N GLY A 40 6.91 0.54 -2.28
CA GLY A 40 7.04 1.19 -3.58
C GLY A 40 6.82 2.71 -3.52
N PRO A 41 7.22 3.42 -4.60
CA PRO A 41 7.21 4.87 -4.66
C PRO A 41 5.82 5.50 -4.53
N ILE A 42 4.76 4.86 -5.04
CA ILE A 42 3.41 5.42 -4.98
C ILE A 42 2.86 5.34 -3.56
N THR A 43 3.02 4.20 -2.92
CA THR A 43 2.61 3.98 -1.53
C THR A 43 3.36 4.93 -0.61
N LYS A 44 4.68 5.11 -0.81
CA LYS A 44 5.48 6.06 -0.03
C LYS A 44 4.97 7.49 -0.17
N LYS A 45 4.70 7.93 -1.41
CA LYS A 45 4.15 9.26 -1.69
C LYS A 45 2.80 9.48 -0.99
N LEU A 46 1.94 8.46 -0.99
CA LEU A 46 0.64 8.54 -0.32
C LEU A 46 0.78 8.61 1.21
N MET A 47 1.67 7.80 1.81
CA MET A 47 1.97 7.88 3.25
C MET A 47 2.43 9.29 3.64
N ASP A 48 3.39 9.85 2.89
CA ASP A 48 3.93 11.18 3.18
C ASP A 48 2.85 12.27 3.02
N ALA A 49 2.01 12.18 1.98
CA ALA A 49 0.90 13.11 1.74
C ALA A 49 -0.17 13.02 2.83
N PHE A 50 -0.52 11.81 3.27
CA PHE A 50 -1.46 11.61 4.38
C PHE A 50 -0.92 12.24 5.66
N HIS A 51 0.35 11.98 6.01
CA HIS A 51 0.99 12.57 7.18
C HIS A 51 1.08 14.09 7.12
N GLN A 52 1.31 14.68 5.95
CA GLN A 52 1.26 16.15 5.79
C GLN A 52 -0.16 16.67 6.06
N CYS A 53 -1.16 16.02 5.46
CA CYS A 53 -2.56 16.42 5.58
C CYS A 53 -3.10 16.34 7.01
N VAL A 54 -2.76 15.30 7.78
CA VAL A 54 -3.32 15.09 9.13
C VAL A 54 -2.52 15.78 10.23
N ASN A 55 -1.23 16.05 10.02
CA ASN A 55 -0.38 16.72 10.99
C ASN A 55 -0.29 18.25 10.78
N GLY A 56 -1.04 18.80 9.82
CA GLY A 56 -1.16 20.25 9.60
C GLY A 56 0.13 20.91 9.10
N LYS A 57 0.91 20.22 8.25
CA LYS A 57 2.07 20.81 7.57
C LYS A 57 1.69 21.41 6.23
#